data_AF-A0A7S2R7N1-F1
#
_entry.id   AF-A0A7S2R7N1-F1
#
_cell.length_a   1.000
_cell.length_b   1.000
_cell.length_c   1.000
_cell.angle_alpha   90.00
_cell.angle_beta   90.00
_cell.angle_gamma   90.00
#
_symmetry.space_group_name_H-M   'P 1'
#
loop_
_entity.id
_entity.type
_entity.pdbx_description
1 polymer ?
#
loop_
_entity_poly.entity_id
_entity_poly.type
_entity_poly.pdbx_seq_one_letter_code
_entity_poly.pdbx_strand_id
1 'polypeptide(L)'
;ETKSLGCTIKTKDQFEGWCREMTLNGLYGPQAYDLLHRNCNNFSHDAATQGLGLPNGVPDWVLQVPQTFLSSPMGQMIRPMLEQMQLTNGGVESDQFTSTAPVRGDSTFSSTSTLSPNITSAYNPWDS
;
A
#
# COMPACT_ATOMS: atom_id res chain seq x y z
N GLU A 1 -1.86 -9.42 -16.14
CA GLU A 1 -3.11 -10.13 -16.52
C GLU A 1 -4.29 -9.43 -15.87
N THR A 2 -5.48 -9.49 -16.48
CA THR A 2 -6.73 -9.00 -15.90
C THR A 2 -7.66 -10.19 -15.67
N LYS A 3 -8.14 -10.38 -14.44
CA LYS A 3 -9.02 -11.48 -14.07
C LYS A 3 -10.38 -10.95 -13.62
N SER A 4 -11.45 -11.45 -14.24
CA SER A 4 -12.81 -11.18 -13.80
C SER A 4 -13.15 -11.98 -12.55
N LEU A 5 -13.72 -11.32 -11.53
CA LEU A 5 -14.14 -11.94 -10.26
C LEU A 5 -15.64 -12.25 -10.20
N GLY A 6 -16.45 -11.62 -11.06
CA GLY A 6 -17.89 -11.84 -11.13
C GLY A 6 -18.71 -10.56 -11.32
N CYS A 7 -20.00 -10.65 -11.04
CA CYS A 7 -20.95 -9.54 -11.11
C CYS A 7 -21.55 -9.27 -9.74
N THR A 8 -21.70 -8.00 -9.39
CA THR A 8 -22.37 -7.58 -8.15
C THR A 8 -23.66 -6.83 -8.44
N ILE A 9 -24.61 -6.94 -7.51
CA ILE A 9 -25.81 -6.08 -7.46
C ILE A 9 -25.58 -4.84 -6.61
N LYS A 10 -24.45 -4.75 -5.90
CA LYS A 10 -24.12 -3.62 -5.04
C LYS A 10 -23.97 -2.36 -5.89
N THR A 11 -24.59 -1.28 -5.43
CA THR A 11 -24.40 0.02 -6.08
C THR A 11 -23.04 0.59 -5.73
N LYS A 12 -22.60 1.58 -6.51
CA LYS A 12 -21.40 2.36 -6.21
C LYS A 12 -21.42 2.92 -4.78
N ASP A 13 -22.53 3.56 -4.38
CA ASP A 13 -22.65 4.17 -3.06
C ASP A 13 -22.56 3.16 -1.92
N GLN A 14 -23.11 1.95 -2.12
CA GLN A 14 -23.01 0.87 -1.14
C GLN A 14 -21.57 0.40 -0.98
N PHE A 15 -20.85 0.23 -2.09
CA PHE A 15 -19.45 -0.19 -2.05
C PHE A 15 -18.54 0.90 -1.47
N GLU A 16 -18.73 2.17 -1.85
CA GLU A 16 -18.01 3.29 -1.25
C GLU A 16 -18.33 3.45 0.25
N GLY A 17 -19.56 3.15 0.66
CA GLY A 17 -19.96 3.06 2.06
C GLY A 17 -19.13 2.03 2.82
N TRP A 18 -18.98 0.83 2.26
CA TRP A 18 -18.12 -0.21 2.81
C TRP A 18 -16.65 0.24 2.89
N CYS A 19 -16.10 0.88 1.85
CA CYS A 19 -14.72 1.40 1.88
C CYS A 19 -14.52 2.42 3.02
N ARG A 20 -15.48 3.32 3.23
CA ARG A 20 -15.44 4.28 4.33
C ARG A 20 -15.48 3.57 5.69
N GLU A 21 -16.37 2.60 5.86
CA GLU A 21 -16.47 1.82 7.09
C GLU A 21 -15.17 1.07 7.42
N MET A 22 -14.56 0.39 6.44
CA MET A 22 -13.29 -0.30 6.65
C MET A 22 -12.14 0.65 7.02
N THR A 23 -12.17 1.87 6.49
CA THR A 23 -11.19 2.92 6.85
C THR A 23 -11.42 3.40 8.27
N LEU A 24 -12.66 3.71 8.64
CA LEU A 24 -13.04 4.21 9.98
C LEU A 24 -12.79 3.18 11.09
N ASN A 25 -13.00 1.90 10.78
CA ASN A 25 -12.76 0.81 11.73
C ASN A 25 -11.27 0.44 11.85
N GLY A 26 -10.38 1.15 11.14
CA GLY A 26 -8.93 0.91 11.18
C GLY A 26 -8.50 -0.40 10.53
N LEU A 27 -9.35 -1.01 9.68
CA LEU A 27 -8.99 -2.22 8.94
C LEU A 27 -8.13 -1.92 7.72
N TYR A 28 -8.52 -0.89 6.95
CA TYR A 28 -7.85 -0.51 5.69
C TYR A 28 -7.54 0.99 5.64
N GLY A 29 -6.83 1.47 6.66
CA GLY A 29 -6.26 2.82 6.69
C GLY A 29 -4.74 2.82 6.52
N PRO A 30 -4.11 4.00 6.35
CA PRO A 30 -2.66 4.12 6.22
C PRO A 30 -1.89 3.52 7.40
N GLN A 31 -2.32 3.83 8.63
CA GLN A 31 -1.72 3.32 9.88
C GLN A 31 -1.93 1.81 10.08
N ALA A 32 -2.87 1.24 9.34
CA ALA A 32 -3.24 -0.16 9.44
C ALA A 32 -2.50 -1.06 8.44
N TYR A 33 -1.81 -0.47 7.46
CA TYR A 33 -1.22 -1.23 6.37
C TYR A 33 -0.06 -2.13 6.85
N ASP A 34 -0.22 -3.44 6.69
CA ASP A 34 0.80 -4.46 6.94
C ASP A 34 1.22 -5.09 5.60
N LEU A 35 2.49 -4.96 5.19
CA LEU A 35 3.01 -5.45 3.91
C LEU A 35 2.87 -6.96 3.81
N LEU A 36 2.99 -7.67 4.93
CA LEU A 36 2.98 -9.12 5.00
C LEU A 36 1.58 -9.69 5.21
N HIS A 37 0.75 -9.04 6.04
CA HIS A 37 -0.52 -9.63 6.49
C HIS A 37 -1.78 -8.83 6.13
N ARG A 38 -1.66 -7.55 5.78
CA ARG A 38 -2.80 -6.65 5.54
C ARG A 38 -2.48 -5.62 4.49
N ASN A 39 -2.22 -6.10 3.28
CA ASN A 39 -1.80 -5.31 2.13
C ASN A 39 -2.95 -5.18 1.10
N CYS A 40 -2.62 -4.63 -0.08
CA CYS A 40 -3.58 -4.46 -1.18
C CYS A 40 -4.24 -5.76 -1.66
N ASN A 41 -3.57 -6.92 -1.53
CA ASN A 41 -4.13 -8.21 -1.91
C ASN A 41 -5.24 -8.62 -0.92
N ASN A 42 -5.00 -8.44 0.38
CA ASN A 42 -6.01 -8.68 1.41
C ASN A 42 -7.21 -7.75 1.23
N PHE A 43 -6.96 -6.45 1.01
CA PHE A 43 -8.02 -5.48 0.71
C PHE A 43 -8.84 -5.91 -0.50
N SER A 44 -8.19 -6.32 -1.59
CA SER A 44 -8.89 -6.71 -2.82
C SER A 44 -9.75 -7.96 -2.61
N HIS A 45 -9.32 -8.90 -1.76
CA HIS A 45 -10.11 -10.07 -1.40
C HIS A 45 -11.35 -9.70 -0.58
N ASP A 46 -11.19 -8.86 0.44
CA ASP A 46 -12.30 -8.41 1.29
C ASP A 46 -13.26 -7.48 0.54
N ALA A 47 -12.73 -6.62 -0.35
CA ALA A 47 -13.53 -5.77 -1.22
C ALA A 47 -14.41 -6.61 -2.15
N ALA A 48 -13.87 -7.70 -2.73
CA ALA A 48 -14.64 -8.59 -3.57
C ALA A 48 -15.71 -9.37 -2.78
N THR A 49 -15.32 -10.00 -1.66
CA THR A 49 -16.21 -10.91 -0.93
C THR A 49 -17.19 -10.17 -0.02
N GLN A 50 -16.70 -9.24 0.81
CA GLN A 50 -17.50 -8.53 1.81
C GLN A 50 -18.12 -7.26 1.23
N GLY A 51 -17.33 -6.45 0.51
CA GLY A 51 -17.81 -5.18 -0.05
C GLY A 51 -18.79 -5.39 -1.21
N LEU A 52 -18.40 -6.21 -2.19
CA LEU A 52 -19.19 -6.47 -3.39
C LEU A 52 -20.09 -7.71 -3.25
N GLY A 53 -19.95 -8.51 -2.20
CA GLY A 53 -20.79 -9.70 -1.97
C GLY A 53 -20.54 -10.83 -2.97
N LEU A 54 -19.35 -10.90 -3.56
CA LEU A 54 -19.00 -11.96 -4.50
C LEU A 54 -18.70 -13.27 -3.75
N PRO A 55 -19.01 -14.44 -4.34
CA PRO A 55 -18.74 -15.72 -3.70
C PRO A 55 -17.25 -16.04 -3.55
N ASN A 56 -16.41 -15.39 -4.36
CA ASN A 56 -14.96 -15.59 -4.37
C ASN A 56 -14.25 -14.23 -4.41
N GLY A 57 -13.08 -14.18 -3.77
CA GLY A 57 -12.17 -13.03 -3.83
C GLY A 57 -10.99 -13.28 -4.75
N VAL A 58 -9.86 -12.67 -4.39
CA VAL A 58 -8.58 -12.90 -5.08
C VAL A 58 -8.10 -14.35 -4.83
N PRO A 59 -7.48 -15.02 -5.82
CA PRO A 59 -6.93 -16.37 -5.64
C PRO A 59 -5.92 -16.50 -4.50
N ASP A 60 -5.92 -17.65 -3.83
CA ASP A 60 -5.10 -17.91 -2.63
C ASP A 60 -3.61 -17.67 -2.84
N TRP A 61 -3.06 -18.05 -4.00
CA TRP A 61 -1.63 -17.86 -4.29
C TRP A 61 -1.21 -16.38 -4.25
N VAL A 62 -2.12 -15.45 -4.53
CA VAL A 62 -1.86 -14.00 -4.46
C VAL A 62 -1.82 -13.52 -3.01
N LEU A 63 -2.69 -14.09 -2.16
CA LEU A 63 -2.69 -13.81 -0.72
C LEU A 63 -1.45 -14.40 -0.03
N GLN A 64 -0.98 -15.54 -0.54
CA GLN A 64 0.17 -16.28 0.00
C GLN A 64 1.52 -15.78 -0.52
N VAL A 65 1.58 -14.74 -1.38
CA VAL A 65 2.84 -14.21 -1.92
C VAL A 65 3.86 -13.89 -0.80
N PRO A 66 3.49 -13.16 0.28
CA PRO A 66 4.45 -12.85 1.34
C PRO A 66 4.97 -14.11 2.04
N GLN A 67 4.08 -15.05 2.38
CA GLN A 67 4.47 -16.30 3.05
C GLN A 67 5.35 -17.17 2.16
N THR A 68 5.01 -17.27 0.87
CA THR A 68 5.79 -18.04 -0.13
C THR A 68 7.19 -17.44 -0.25
N PHE A 69 7.29 -16.12 -0.36
CA PHE A 69 8.58 -15.43 -0.39
C PHE A 69 9.39 -15.68 0.88
N LEU A 70 8.80 -15.49 2.06
CA LEU A 70 9.45 -15.68 3.36
C LEU A 70 9.84 -17.14 3.65
N SER A 71 9.22 -18.12 2.98
CA SER A 71 9.61 -19.53 3.08
C SER A 71 10.92 -19.85 2.37
N SER A 72 11.38 -18.97 1.46
CA SER A 72 12.65 -19.14 0.74
C SER A 72 13.86 -18.72 1.58
N PRO A 73 15.07 -19.27 1.31
CA PRO A 73 16.30 -18.85 1.99
C PRO A 73 16.56 -17.34 1.88
N MET A 74 16.30 -16.76 0.70
CA MET A 74 16.44 -15.32 0.47
C MET A 74 15.41 -14.52 1.28
N GLY A 75 14.16 -14.97 1.31
CA GLY A 75 13.11 -14.32 2.07
C GLY A 75 13.38 -14.29 3.57
N GLN A 76 13.95 -15.36 4.12
CA GLN A 76 14.35 -15.37 5.53
C GLN A 76 15.45 -14.35 5.85
N MET A 77 16.41 -14.16 4.94
CA MET A 77 17.47 -13.14 5.12
C MET A 77 16.92 -11.71 5.03
N ILE A 78 15.90 -11.48 4.20
CA ILE A 78 15.33 -10.14 3.94
C ILE A 78 14.22 -9.78 4.93
N ARG A 79 13.65 -10.77 5.63
CA ARG A 79 12.57 -10.58 6.61
C ARG A 79 12.78 -9.40 7.58
N PRO A 80 13.95 -9.23 8.24
CA PRO A 80 14.14 -8.12 9.18
C PRO A 80 14.01 -6.74 8.52
N MET A 81 14.44 -6.62 7.26
CA MET A 81 14.33 -5.37 6.49
C MET A 81 12.86 -5.06 6.19
N LEU A 82 12.06 -6.07 5.83
CA LEU A 82 10.63 -5.90 5.56
C LEU A 82 9.87 -5.50 6.83
N GLU A 83 10.20 -6.11 7.96
CA GLU A 83 9.64 -5.74 9.27
C GLU A 83 10.01 -4.29 9.64
N GLN A 84 11.22 -3.82 9.32
CA GLN A 84 11.62 -2.43 9.53
C GLN A 84 10.87 -1.44 8.62
N MET A 85 10.62 -1.81 7.36
CA MET A 85 9.81 -1.01 6.45
C MET A 85 8.37 -0.86 6.96
N GLN A 86 7.83 -1.89 7.61
CA GLN A 86 6.51 -1.86 8.22
C GLN A 86 6.35 -0.74 9.25
N LEU A 87 7.36 -0.60 10.13
CA LEU A 87 7.41 0.42 11.17
C LEU A 87 7.45 1.84 10.59
N THR A 88 8.05 2.00 9.41
CA THR A 88 8.13 3.29 8.72
C THR A 88 6.82 3.66 8.04
N ASN A 89 6.14 2.67 7.44
CA ASN A 89 4.87 2.88 6.75
C ASN A 89 3.68 3.12 7.71
N GLY A 90 3.78 2.68 8.96
CA GLY A 90 2.75 2.85 10.00
C GLY A 90 2.54 4.28 10.51
N GLY A 91 3.21 5.27 9.91
CA GLY A 91 3.10 6.66 10.36
C GLY A 91 3.78 6.84 11.71
N VAL A 92 5.11 6.78 11.73
CA VAL A 92 5.82 7.64 12.68
C VAL A 92 5.57 9.06 12.20
N GLU A 93 4.55 9.70 12.78
CA GLU A 93 4.56 11.16 12.90
C GLU A 93 5.87 11.47 13.63
N SER A 94 6.90 11.83 12.86
CA SER A 94 8.02 12.53 13.42
C SER A 94 7.45 13.85 13.91
N ASP A 95 7.12 13.88 15.20
CA ASP A 95 6.93 15.10 15.99
C ASP A 95 8.22 15.91 15.83
N GLN A 96 8.29 16.71 14.76
CA GLN A 96 9.36 17.66 14.54
C GLN A 96 9.14 18.78 15.54
N PHE A 97 9.77 18.60 16.70
CA PHE A 97 10.44 19.61 17.49
C PHE A 97 10.03 21.05 17.15
N THR A 98 8.96 21.55 17.79
CA THR A 98 8.63 22.97 17.77
C THR A 98 9.72 23.75 18.51
N SER A 99 10.78 24.13 17.79
CA SER A 99 11.75 25.09 18.26
C SER A 99 11.14 26.49 18.14
N THR A 100 10.52 26.93 19.22
CA THR A 100 9.96 28.28 19.34
C THR A 100 11.09 29.29 19.50
N ALA A 101 11.38 30.10 18.47
CA ALA A 101 11.82 31.50 18.61
C ALA A 101 11.87 32.24 17.25
N PRO A 102 11.68 33.57 17.22
CA PRO A 102 11.18 34.30 16.05
C PRO A 102 12.28 35.09 15.29
N VAL A 103 11.95 35.53 14.05
CA VAL A 103 12.22 36.87 13.46
C VAL A 103 12.51 36.82 11.94
N ARG A 104 11.61 37.47 11.18
CA ARG A 104 11.74 38.30 9.96
C ARG A 104 12.76 37.93 8.86
N GLY A 105 12.27 37.86 7.62
CA GLY A 105 13.09 38.06 6.42
C GLY A 105 12.38 37.69 5.13
N ASP A 106 12.04 38.70 4.35
CA ASP A 106 11.53 38.69 2.97
C ASP A 106 12.45 37.92 2.00
N SER A 107 11.90 37.34 0.92
CA SER A 107 12.53 37.17 -0.42
C SER A 107 11.75 36.20 -1.34
N THR A 108 11.07 36.79 -2.32
CA THR A 108 11.12 36.47 -3.77
C THR A 108 11.25 34.99 -4.22
N PHE A 109 10.18 34.47 -4.83
CA PHE A 109 10.20 33.25 -5.63
C PHE A 109 10.88 33.48 -6.98
N SER A 110 11.92 32.70 -7.28
CA SER A 110 12.51 32.57 -8.61
C SER A 110 12.61 31.08 -8.93
N SER A 111 11.86 30.63 -9.94
CA SER A 111 11.82 29.24 -10.39
C SER A 111 12.54 29.12 -11.73
N THR A 112 13.73 28.49 -11.74
CA THR A 112 14.31 27.98 -12.99
C THR A 112 15.22 26.75 -12.75
N SER A 113 15.14 25.82 -13.71
CA SER A 113 16.13 24.79 -14.11
C SER A 113 16.11 23.44 -13.39
N THR A 114 15.49 22.40 -14.01
CA THR A 114 16.05 21.41 -14.97
C THR A 114 16.76 20.23 -14.30
N LEU A 115 16.34 19.00 -14.61
CA LEU A 115 17.12 17.97 -15.32
C LEU A 115 16.41 16.60 -15.20
N SER A 116 16.09 16.00 -16.35
CA SER A 116 15.68 14.60 -16.48
C SER A 116 16.85 13.66 -16.19
N PRO A 117 16.60 12.44 -15.65
CA PRO A 117 17.50 11.33 -15.87
C PRO A 117 16.87 10.27 -16.79
N ASN A 118 17.68 9.95 -17.79
CA ASN A 118 17.70 8.82 -18.69
C ASN A 118 17.22 7.49 -18.06
N ILE A 119 16.17 6.87 -18.61
CA ILE A 119 15.73 5.52 -18.23
C ILE A 119 16.54 4.52 -19.06
N THR A 120 17.61 3.96 -18.47
CA THR A 120 18.15 2.69 -18.96
C THR A 120 17.23 1.57 -18.51
N SER A 121 16.68 0.86 -19.50
CA SER A 121 15.87 -0.35 -19.34
C SER A 121 16.56 -1.35 -18.41
N ALA A 122 16.03 -1.51 -17.20
CA ALA A 122 16.48 -2.51 -16.25
C ALA A 122 15.84 -3.86 -16.62
N TYR A 123 16.68 -4.87 -16.82
CA TYR A 123 16.30 -6.26 -17.03
C TYR A 123 15.32 -6.74 -15.94
N ASN A 124 14.15 -7.24 -16.35
CA ASN A 124 13.11 -7.73 -15.45
C ASN A 124 13.14 -9.27 -15.41
N PRO A 125 13.55 -9.89 -14.29
CA PRO A 125 13.75 -11.35 -14.19
C PRO A 125 12.46 -12.18 -14.19
N TRP A 126 11.31 -11.55 -14.42
CA TRP A 126 9.97 -12.19 -14.39
C TRP A 126 9.32 -12.29 -15.77
N ASP A 127 10.00 -11.89 -16.84
CA ASP A 127 9.53 -12.06 -18.22
C ASP A 127 10.02 -13.41 -18.76
N SER A 128 9.17 -14.44 -18.64
CA SER A 128 9.36 -15.78 -19.23
C SER A 128 8.04 -16.29 -19.80
#